data_AF-X6BRJ8-F1
#
_entry.id   AF-X6BRJ8-F1
#
_cell.length_a   1.000
_cell.length_b   1.000
_cell.length_c   1.000
_cell.angle_alpha   90.00
_cell.angle_beta   90.00
_cell.angle_gamma   90.00
#
_symmetry.space_group_name_H-M   'P 1'
#
loop_
_entity.id
_entity.type
_entity.pdbx_description
1 polymer ?
#
loop_
_entity_poly.entity_id
_entity_poly.type
_entity_poly.pdbx_seq_one_letter_code
_entity_poly.pdbx_strand_id
1 'polypeptide(L)'
;MARNGLRLRAEHVVSDADGRLVHAEMRFGDGYIIVDSEWADHIASPVSVGGKNTQSVCVRLKDGLDVHCERAMAAGAQIVEEPADHFYGERQYRARDPEGHVWTFSQTLRTVPREEAEQLSGLTIEGWHR
;
A
#
# COMPACT_ATOMS: atom_id res chain seq x y z
N MET A 1 24.65 -0.87 -8.76
CA MET A 1 23.39 -1.61 -9.03
C MET A 1 22.58 -1.64 -7.74
N ALA A 2 21.24 -1.77 -7.85
CA ALA A 2 20.19 -1.54 -6.84
C ALA A 2 19.74 -0.07 -6.63
N ARG A 3 18.78 0.39 -7.45
CA ARG A 3 17.98 1.61 -7.25
C ARG A 3 16.47 1.28 -7.16
N ASN A 4 16.11 0.10 -6.67
CA ASN A 4 14.71 -0.33 -6.54
C ASN A 4 14.18 0.09 -5.17
N GLY A 5 13.73 1.34 -5.07
CA GLY A 5 12.73 1.73 -4.07
C GLY A 5 11.46 2.12 -4.82
N LEU A 6 10.29 1.93 -4.21
CA LEU A 6 9.06 2.53 -4.71
C LEU A 6 9.31 4.03 -4.88
N ARG A 7 9.19 4.52 -6.11
CA ARG A 7 9.29 5.95 -6.39
C ARG A 7 8.10 6.36 -7.22
N LEU A 8 7.02 6.69 -6.52
CA LEU A 8 5.93 7.45 -7.11
C LEU A 8 6.48 8.79 -7.55
N ARG A 9 6.26 9.16 -8.82
CA ARG A 9 6.58 10.48 -9.33
C ARG A 9 5.27 11.24 -9.50
N ALA A 10 5.18 12.42 -8.91
CA ALA A 10 4.08 13.32 -9.22
C ALA A 10 4.25 13.80 -10.68
N GLU A 11 3.25 13.55 -11.51
CA GLU A 11 3.18 14.05 -12.88
C GLU A 11 2.42 15.38 -12.91
N HIS A 12 1.36 15.50 -12.10
CA HIS A 12 0.58 16.73 -11.95
C HIS A 12 0.20 16.94 -10.47
N VAL A 13 0.35 18.17 -9.98
CA VAL A 13 -0.08 18.59 -8.65
C VAL A 13 -0.87 19.90 -8.81
N VAL A 14 -2.09 19.91 -8.29
CA VAL A 14 -2.99 21.06 -8.24
C VAL A 14 -3.11 21.50 -6.79
N SER A 15 -2.99 22.80 -6.55
CA SER A 15 -3.13 23.39 -5.22
C SER A 15 -4.16 24.51 -5.21
N ASP A 16 -4.75 24.76 -4.04
CA ASP A 16 -5.64 25.90 -3.81
C ASP A 16 -4.85 27.22 -3.64
N ALA A 17 -5.54 28.33 -3.40
CA ALA A 17 -4.93 29.64 -3.22
C ALA A 17 -4.01 29.74 -1.99
N ASP A 18 -4.19 28.86 -1.00
CA ASP A 18 -3.37 28.78 0.21
C ASP A 18 -2.20 27.79 0.04
N GLY A 19 -2.06 27.16 -1.13
CA GLY A 19 -1.03 26.18 -1.44
C GLY A 19 -1.30 24.78 -0.88
N ARG A 20 -2.51 24.49 -0.40
CA ARG A 20 -2.88 23.14 0.02
C ARG A 20 -3.07 22.26 -1.21
N LEU A 21 -2.70 20.98 -1.11
CA LEU A 21 -2.96 20.00 -2.16
C LEU A 21 -4.47 19.93 -2.41
N VAL A 22 -4.90 19.96 -3.68
CA VAL A 22 -6.27 19.69 -4.12
C VAL A 22 -6.34 18.33 -4.81
N HIS A 23 -5.42 18.10 -5.73
CA HIS A 23 -5.34 16.90 -6.56
C HIS A 23 -3.88 16.63 -6.92
N ALA A 24 -3.43 15.39 -6.84
CA ALA A 24 -2.15 14.93 -7.36
C ALA A 24 -2.31 13.63 -8.13
N GLU A 25 -1.75 13.61 -9.34
CA GLU A 25 -1.58 12.39 -10.12
C GLU A 25 -0.14 11.91 -9.97
N MET A 26 0.01 10.70 -9.44
CA MET A 26 1.30 10.07 -9.19
C MET A 26 1.43 8.79 -10.00
N ARG A 27 2.59 8.59 -10.64
CA ARG A 27 2.83 7.41 -11.48
C ARG A 27 3.80 6.43 -10.82
N PHE A 28 3.47 5.14 -10.91
CA PHE A 28 4.36 4.03 -10.58
C PHE A 28 4.26 2.91 -11.62
N GLY A 29 5.37 2.66 -12.32
CA GLY A 29 5.36 1.79 -13.50
C GLY A 29 4.40 2.34 -14.56
N ASP A 30 3.47 1.50 -14.99
CA ASP A 30 2.40 1.86 -15.93
C ASP A 30 1.07 2.22 -15.22
N GLY A 31 1.07 2.20 -13.89
CA GLY A 31 -0.09 2.54 -13.06
C GLY A 31 -0.04 3.98 -12.54
N TYR A 32 -1.22 4.49 -12.23
CA TYR A 32 -1.41 5.78 -11.59
C TYR A 32 -2.07 5.62 -10.23
N ILE A 33 -1.69 6.47 -9.30
CA ILE A 33 -2.36 6.71 -8.03
C ILE A 33 -2.75 8.18 -8.03
N ILE A 34 -4.03 8.43 -7.80
CA ILE A 34 -4.56 9.77 -7.65
C ILE A 34 -4.78 10.01 -6.16
N VAL A 35 -4.32 11.16 -5.69
CA VAL A 35 -4.51 11.63 -4.31
C VAL A 35 -5.28 12.93 -4.37
N ASP A 36 -6.45 12.95 -3.76
CA ASP A 36 -7.35 14.11 -3.72
C ASP A 36 -7.59 14.57 -2.29
N SER A 37 -7.98 15.84 -2.16
CA SER A 37 -8.55 16.35 -0.91
C SER A 37 -9.93 15.78 -0.64
N GLU A 38 -10.40 15.94 0.59
CA GLU A 38 -11.83 15.83 0.88
C GLU A 38 -12.61 16.90 0.08
N TRP A 39 -13.52 16.49 -0.80
CA TRP A 39 -14.24 17.39 -1.71
C TRP A 39 -15.77 17.29 -1.62
N ALA A 40 -16.29 16.36 -0.82
CA ALA A 40 -17.71 16.20 -0.54
C ALA A 40 -17.94 15.53 0.82
N ASP A 41 -19.13 15.69 1.40
CA ASP A 41 -19.46 15.14 2.74
C ASP A 41 -19.28 13.62 2.89
N HIS A 42 -19.26 12.88 1.78
CA HIS A 42 -19.08 11.43 1.77
C HIS A 42 -17.66 10.99 1.34
N ILE A 43 -16.75 11.94 1.15
CA ILE A 43 -15.35 11.73 0.76
C ILE A 43 -14.47 12.28 1.87
N ALA A 44 -13.85 11.37 2.61
CA ALA A 44 -13.11 11.70 3.81
C ALA A 44 -11.82 10.86 3.92
N SER A 45 -10.77 11.50 4.42
CA SER A 45 -9.56 10.85 4.91
C SER A 45 -9.86 10.05 6.18
N PRO A 46 -9.16 8.93 6.44
CA PRO A 46 -9.30 8.20 7.69
C PRO A 46 -9.07 9.07 8.91
N VAL A 47 -8.12 10.01 8.89
CA VAL A 47 -7.86 10.89 10.04
C VAL A 47 -9.08 11.76 10.40
N SER A 48 -9.89 12.21 9.43
CA SER A 48 -11.09 13.01 9.70
C SER A 48 -12.28 12.20 10.23
N VAL A 49 -12.29 10.88 10.01
CA VAL A 49 -13.37 9.97 10.45
C VAL A 49 -12.95 8.98 11.55
N GLY A 50 -11.96 9.36 12.37
CA GLY A 50 -11.55 8.60 13.55
C GLY A 50 -10.70 7.36 13.24
N GLY A 51 -9.92 7.40 12.17
CA GLY A 51 -8.97 6.38 11.75
C GLY A 51 -9.58 5.18 11.01
N LYS A 52 -10.88 5.22 10.70
CA LYS A 52 -11.55 4.12 10.00
C LYS A 52 -11.08 4.04 8.55
N ASN A 53 -10.68 2.84 8.15
CA ASN A 53 -10.32 2.53 6.76
C ASN A 53 -11.38 1.58 6.20
N THR A 54 -12.12 2.02 5.19
CA THR A 54 -13.08 1.18 4.44
C THR A 54 -12.50 0.67 3.13
N GLN A 55 -11.34 1.18 2.75
CA GLN A 55 -10.54 0.81 1.59
C GLN A 55 -9.05 0.90 1.95
N SER A 56 -8.20 0.21 1.19
CA SER A 56 -6.75 0.25 1.37
C SER A 56 -6.05 0.06 0.02
N VAL A 57 -4.88 0.65 -0.15
CA VAL A 57 -4.05 0.45 -1.34
C VAL A 57 -3.12 -0.76 -1.10
N CYS A 58 -3.02 -1.65 -2.07
CA CYS A 58 -2.02 -2.73 -2.07
C CYS A 58 -1.03 -2.53 -3.21
N VAL A 59 0.25 -2.43 -2.89
CA VAL A 59 1.32 -2.25 -3.86
C VAL A 59 2.23 -3.47 -3.84
N ARG A 60 2.35 -4.14 -4.99
CA ARG A 60 3.28 -5.26 -5.14
C ARG A 60 4.63 -4.76 -5.60
N LEU A 61 5.64 -5.01 -4.77
CA LEU A 61 7.04 -4.77 -5.08
C LEU A 61 7.63 -6.00 -5.78
N LYS A 62 8.57 -5.75 -6.70
CA LYS A 62 9.30 -6.84 -7.37
C LYS A 62 10.25 -7.55 -6.40
N ASP A 63 10.93 -6.79 -5.55
CA ASP A 63 11.91 -7.24 -4.59
C ASP A 63 12.12 -6.19 -3.48
N GLY A 64 12.86 -6.56 -2.43
CA GLY A 64 13.39 -5.63 -1.42
C GLY A 64 12.37 -5.12 -0.39
N LEU A 65 11.36 -5.93 -0.02
CA LEU A 65 10.31 -5.50 0.90
C LEU A 65 10.85 -4.96 2.25
N ASP A 66 11.79 -5.65 2.88
CA ASP A 66 12.32 -5.22 4.19
C ASP A 66 13.06 -3.89 4.10
N VAL A 67 13.93 -3.75 3.08
CA VAL A 67 14.65 -2.50 2.80
C VAL A 67 13.66 -1.36 2.48
N HIS A 68 12.54 -1.67 1.83
CA HIS A 68 11.49 -0.70 1.59
C HIS A 68 10.78 -0.28 2.89
N CYS A 69 10.47 -1.22 3.78
CA CYS A 69 9.91 -0.94 5.10
C CYS A 69 10.84 -0.04 5.93
N GLU A 70 12.14 -0.36 6.00
CA GLU A 70 13.14 0.45 6.70
C GLU A 70 13.18 1.90 6.19
N ARG A 71 13.13 2.08 4.86
CA ARG A 71 13.08 3.42 4.25
C ARG A 71 11.79 4.16 4.58
N ALA A 72 10.65 3.48 4.55
CA ALA A 72 9.36 4.08 4.91
C ALA A 72 9.37 4.55 6.37
N MET A 73 9.87 3.70 7.28
CA MET A 73 10.01 4.03 8.70
C MET A 73 10.97 5.21 8.91
N ALA A 74 12.13 5.22 8.23
CA ALA A 74 13.07 6.34 8.29
C ALA A 74 12.50 7.65 7.72
N ALA A 75 11.54 7.57 6.80
CA ALA A 75 10.80 8.71 6.27
C ALA A 75 9.62 9.15 7.16
N GLY A 76 9.39 8.49 8.31
CA GLY A 76 8.35 8.83 9.26
C GLY A 76 7.01 8.12 9.03
N ALA A 77 6.93 7.13 8.14
CA ALA A 77 5.72 6.34 7.99
C ALA A 77 5.44 5.54 9.27
N GLN A 78 4.18 5.51 9.68
CA GLN A 78 3.75 4.68 10.81
C GLN A 78 3.57 3.23 10.34
N ILE A 79 4.48 2.33 10.74
CA ILE A 79 4.31 0.90 10.51
C ILE A 79 3.23 0.37 11.45
N VAL A 80 2.18 -0.23 10.90
CA VAL A 80 1.07 -0.82 11.66
C VAL A 80 1.13 -2.34 11.69
N GLU A 81 1.87 -2.95 10.76
CA GLU A 81 2.22 -4.36 10.78
C GLU A 81 3.61 -4.53 10.18
N GLU A 82 4.51 -5.12 10.97
CA GLU A 82 5.89 -5.39 10.57
C GLU A 82 5.97 -6.43 9.45
N PRO A 83 7.06 -6.45 8.66
CA PRO A 83 7.26 -7.45 7.61
C PRO A 83 7.11 -8.91 8.08
N ALA A 84 6.11 -9.60 7.54
CA ALA A 84 5.80 -10.99 7.87
C ALA A 84 5.55 -11.84 6.61
N ASP A 85 5.88 -13.13 6.69
CA ASP A 85 5.57 -14.11 5.64
C ASP A 85 4.17 -14.68 5.88
N HIS A 86 3.36 -14.73 4.83
CA HIS A 86 2.00 -15.25 4.90
C HIS A 86 1.87 -16.62 4.22
N PHE A 87 0.88 -17.41 4.67
CA PHE A 87 0.61 -18.77 4.17
C PHE A 87 0.40 -18.84 2.65
N TYR A 88 0.02 -17.73 2.05
CA TYR A 88 -0.13 -17.55 0.62
C TYR A 88 1.17 -17.07 -0.06
N GLY A 89 2.36 -17.36 0.49
CA GLY A 89 3.65 -17.18 -0.19
C GLY A 89 4.03 -15.74 -0.53
N GLU A 90 3.50 -14.78 0.22
CA GLU A 90 3.84 -13.36 0.11
C GLU A 90 4.50 -12.91 1.41
N ARG A 91 5.48 -12.02 1.29
CA ARG A 91 5.97 -11.21 2.40
C ARG A 91 5.28 -9.87 2.36
N GLN A 92 4.68 -9.42 3.46
CA GLN A 92 3.94 -8.17 3.51
C GLN A 92 4.26 -7.36 4.75
N TYR A 93 4.14 -6.04 4.61
CA TYR A 93 4.04 -5.13 5.75
C TYR A 93 2.98 -4.08 5.47
N ARG A 94 2.50 -3.41 6.53
CA ARG A 94 1.47 -2.37 6.42
C ARG A 94 1.93 -1.08 7.08
N ALA A 95 1.62 0.04 6.45
CA ALA A 95 1.90 1.37 6.98
C ALA A 95 0.72 2.31 6.80
N ARG A 96 0.68 3.38 7.61
CA ARG A 96 -0.22 4.52 7.40
C ARG A 96 0.50 5.66 6.72
N ASP A 97 -0.19 6.31 5.80
CA ASP A 97 0.22 7.60 5.25
C ASP A 97 -0.20 8.77 6.18
N PRO A 98 0.17 10.02 5.88
CA PRO A 98 -0.13 11.17 6.73
C PRO A 98 -1.63 11.41 6.99
N GLU A 99 -2.50 10.99 6.07
CA GLU A 99 -3.97 11.13 6.19
C GLU A 99 -4.62 9.88 6.84
N GLY A 100 -3.80 8.90 7.23
CA GLY A 100 -4.21 7.70 7.95
C GLY A 100 -4.71 6.56 7.07
N HIS A 101 -4.54 6.64 5.75
CA HIS A 101 -4.85 5.51 4.86
C HIS A 101 -3.88 4.36 5.10
N VAL A 102 -4.41 3.14 5.13
CA VAL A 102 -3.60 1.93 5.24
C VAL A 102 -3.12 1.50 3.86
N TRP A 103 -1.81 1.34 3.75
CA TRP A 103 -1.11 0.80 2.59
C TRP A 103 -0.53 -0.57 2.94
N THR A 104 -0.80 -1.56 2.10
CA THR A 104 -0.14 -2.87 2.15
C THR A 104 0.93 -2.92 1.07
N PHE A 105 2.15 -3.29 1.44
CA PHE A 105 3.21 -3.60 0.49
C PHE A 105 3.44 -5.10 0.48
N SER A 106 3.54 -5.71 -0.69
CA SER A 106 3.65 -7.16 -0.86
C SER A 106 4.80 -7.53 -1.79
N GLN A 107 5.51 -8.60 -1.48
CA GLN A 107 6.50 -9.23 -2.35
C GLN A 107 6.23 -10.73 -2.41
N THR A 108 6.09 -11.27 -3.62
CA THR A 108 5.93 -12.70 -3.81
C THR A 108 7.23 -13.42 -3.47
N LEU A 109 7.17 -14.33 -2.50
CA LEU A 109 8.29 -15.21 -2.14
C LEU A 109 8.26 -16.49 -2.97
N ARG A 110 7.06 -17.06 -3.14
CA ARG A 110 6.84 -18.29 -3.92
C ARG A 110 5.39 -18.45 -4.36
N THR A 111 5.19 -19.23 -5.41
CA THR A 111 3.87 -19.73 -5.79
C THR A 111 3.47 -20.88 -4.87
N VAL A 112 2.33 -20.74 -4.18
CA VAL A 112 1.75 -21.76 -3.30
C VAL A 112 0.54 -22.39 -4.01
N PRO A 113 0.45 -23.71 -4.19
CA PRO A 113 -0.76 -24.37 -4.68
C PRO A 113 -1.95 -24.16 -3.74
N ARG A 114 -3.17 -24.19 -4.26
CA ARG A 114 -4.40 -24.00 -3.47
C ARG A 114 -4.47 -24.96 -2.29
N GLU A 115 -4.24 -26.25 -2.52
CA GLU A 115 -4.32 -27.29 -1.49
C GLU A 115 -3.36 -27.02 -0.32
N GLU A 116 -2.13 -26.60 -0.63
CA GLU A 116 -1.16 -26.23 0.41
C GLU A 116 -1.61 -24.99 1.18
N ALA A 117 -2.16 -23.97 0.50
CA ALA A 117 -2.67 -22.78 1.17
C ALA A 117 -3.89 -23.07 2.05
N GLU A 118 -4.81 -23.93 1.61
CA GLU A 118 -5.95 -24.42 2.41
C GLU A 118 -5.44 -25.19 3.64
N GLN A 119 -4.46 -26.08 3.46
CA GLN A 119 -3.85 -26.83 4.56
C GLN A 119 -3.18 -25.91 5.61
N LEU A 120 -2.42 -24.90 5.16
CA LEU A 120 -1.70 -23.98 6.05
C LEU A 120 -2.63 -23.00 6.77
N SER A 121 -3.73 -22.59 6.14
CA SER A 121 -4.67 -21.61 6.71
C SER A 121 -5.82 -22.23 7.49
N GLY A 122 -6.16 -23.50 7.21
CA GLY A 122 -7.38 -24.13 7.71
C GLY A 122 -8.67 -23.59 7.06
N LEU A 123 -8.54 -22.82 5.97
CA LEU A 123 -9.66 -22.21 5.26
C LEU A 123 -9.97 -22.98 3.97
N THR A 124 -11.22 -22.94 3.54
CA THR A 124 -11.61 -23.34 2.18
C THR A 124 -11.47 -22.14 1.24
N ILE A 125 -10.82 -22.32 0.10
CA ILE A 125 -10.51 -21.24 -0.84
C ILE A 125 -11.19 -21.52 -2.17
N GLU A 126 -12.01 -20.59 -2.64
CA GLU A 126 -12.60 -20.60 -3.98
C GLU A 126 -11.89 -19.57 -4.87
N GLY A 127 -11.55 -19.96 -6.12
CA GLY A 127 -10.81 -19.10 -7.04
C GLY A 127 -9.34 -18.91 -6.64
N TRP A 128 -8.46 -19.75 -7.17
CA TRP A 128 -7.01 -19.64 -6.92
C TRP A 128 -6.29 -19.27 -8.21
N HIS A 129 -5.94 -18.00 -8.33
CA HIS A 129 -5.19 -17.49 -9.46
C HIS A 129 -3.77 -17.18 -9.00
N ARG A 130 -2.81 -17.97 -9.48
CA ARG A 130 -1.38 -17.69 -9.38
C ARG A 130 -0.68 -18.02 -10.68
#